data_AF-A0A170WQY5-F1
#
_entry.id   AF-A0A170WQY5-F1
#
_cell.length_a   1.000
_cell.length_b   1.000
_cell.length_c   1.000
_cell.angle_alpha   90.00
_cell.angle_beta   90.00
_cell.angle_gamma   90.00
#
_symmetry.space_group_name_H-M   'P 1'
#
loop_
_entity.id
_entity.type
_entity.pdbx_description
1 polymer ?
#
loop_
_entity_poly.entity_id
_entity_poly.type
_entity_poly.pdbx_seq_one_letter_code
_entity_poly.pdbx_strand_id
1 'polypeptide(L)'
;WNVTDLRNLVKNGPHIYPGANFVESEDGSIVKLNGKEKSQRAAVAKRLLTPGDCKGVKIVHRHVINGDVVLLNRQPTLHKSSIMAHRVRVLKGEKTFRLHYANCKSYNADFDGDEMNAHFPQNEVARSEGYNIASVCKQYLVPKDRYTT
;
A
#
# COMPACT_ATOMS: atom_id res chain seq x y z
N TRP A 1 7.88 -6.73 -17.56
CA TRP A 1 7.09 -5.51 -17.85
C TRP A 1 7.36 -4.37 -16.86
N ASN A 2 7.55 -4.62 -15.56
CA ASN A 2 7.76 -3.60 -14.51
C ASN A 2 9.23 -3.24 -14.17
N VAL A 3 10.21 -3.86 -14.83
CA VAL A 3 11.62 -3.78 -14.42
C VAL A 3 12.16 -2.35 -14.47
N THR A 4 11.81 -1.58 -15.50
CA THR A 4 12.28 -0.21 -15.67
C THR A 4 11.84 0.66 -14.49
N ASP A 5 10.58 0.51 -14.07
CA ASP A 5 10.02 1.25 -12.94
C ASP A 5 10.67 0.82 -11.63
N LEU A 6 10.78 -0.49 -11.39
CA LEU A 6 11.44 -1.01 -10.18
C LEU A 6 12.91 -0.58 -10.08
N ARG A 7 13.63 -0.52 -11.20
CA ARG A 7 15.00 0.01 -11.24
C ARG A 7 15.06 1.46 -10.80
N ASN A 8 14.10 2.28 -11.23
CA ASN A 8 14.04 3.68 -10.84
C ASN A 8 13.71 3.82 -9.34
N LEU A 9 12.81 3.00 -8.80
CA LEU A 9 12.49 2.99 -7.36
C LEU A 9 13.70 2.58 -6.50
N VAL A 10 14.46 1.56 -6.91
CA VAL A 10 15.69 1.14 -6.22
C VAL A 10 16.76 2.23 -6.30
N LYS A 11 16.90 2.90 -7.47
CA LYS A 11 17.81 4.05 -7.61
C LYS A 11 17.43 5.22 -6.70
N ASN A 12 16.14 5.49 -6.51
CA ASN A 12 15.65 6.53 -5.59
C ASN A 12 15.95 6.20 -4.12
N GLY A 13 15.91 4.91 -3.77
CA GLY A 13 16.25 4.41 -2.44
C GLY A 13 15.21 4.78 -1.36
N PRO A 14 15.56 4.70 -0.08
CA PRO A 14 14.58 4.82 1.02
C PRO A 14 14.13 6.25 1.33
N HIS A 15 14.94 7.26 0.99
CA HIS A 15 14.68 8.66 1.40
C HIS A 15 13.95 9.50 0.34
N ILE A 16 13.93 9.07 -0.93
CA ILE A 16 13.29 9.80 -2.02
C ILE A 16 12.03 9.06 -2.44
N TYR A 17 10.88 9.68 -2.21
CA TYR A 17 9.57 9.16 -2.63
C TYR A 17 9.25 9.53 -4.10
N PRO A 18 8.75 8.60 -4.94
CA PRO A 18 8.57 7.17 -4.68
C PRO A 18 9.88 6.39 -4.81
N GLY A 19 10.16 5.49 -3.87
CA GLY A 19 11.40 4.72 -3.81
C GLY A 19 11.20 3.29 -3.32
N ALA A 20 12.26 2.70 -2.77
CA ALA A 20 12.27 1.35 -2.22
C ALA A 20 13.19 1.26 -1.01
N ASN A 21 12.87 0.33 -0.09
CA ASN A 21 13.63 0.15 1.15
C ASN A 21 14.51 -1.11 1.11
N PHE A 22 14.00 -2.19 0.54
CA PHE A 22 14.65 -3.50 0.55
C PHE A 22 14.56 -4.18 -0.81
N VAL A 23 15.52 -5.05 -1.09
CA VAL A 23 15.51 -5.98 -2.23
C VAL A 23 15.78 -7.37 -1.70
N GLU A 24 14.84 -8.28 -1.96
CA GLU A 24 14.95 -9.70 -1.66
C GLU A 24 15.47 -10.44 -2.88
N SER A 25 16.49 -11.27 -2.66
CA SER A 25 17.09 -12.11 -3.70
C SER A 25 16.32 -13.41 -3.87
N GLU A 26 16.69 -14.19 -4.88
CA GLU A 26 16.03 -15.48 -5.21
C GLU A 26 16.15 -16.51 -4.07
N ASP A 27 17.17 -16.37 -3.23
CA ASP A 27 17.44 -17.23 -2.06
C ASP A 27 16.65 -16.81 -0.81
N GLY A 28 15.81 -15.78 -0.90
CA GLY A 28 15.12 -15.16 0.24
C GLY A 28 16.00 -14.22 1.08
N SER A 29 17.24 -13.97 0.67
CA SER A 29 18.13 -13.03 1.36
C SER A 29 17.69 -11.57 1.12
N ILE A 30 17.44 -10.84 2.20
CA ILE A 30 16.95 -9.46 2.15
C ILE A 30 18.11 -8.49 2.33
N VAL A 31 18.31 -7.62 1.32
CA VAL A 31 19.31 -6.56 1.35
C VAL A 31 18.62 -5.21 1.54
N LYS A 32 19.01 -4.49 2.61
CA LYS A 32 18.59 -3.11 2.84
C LYS A 32 19.30 -2.16 1.89
N LEU A 33 18.55 -1.27 1.24
CA LEU A 33 19.12 -0.28 0.34
C LEU A 33 19.81 0.84 1.12
N ASN A 34 21.04 1.18 0.71
CA ASN A 34 21.80 2.27 1.29
C ASN A 34 21.16 3.63 0.93
N GLY A 35 20.87 4.45 1.93
CA GLY A 35 20.28 5.78 1.75
C GLY A 35 21.26 6.82 1.18
N LYS A 36 22.55 6.71 1.52
CA LYS A 36 23.57 7.73 1.19
C LYS A 36 24.19 7.50 -0.18
N GLU A 37 24.60 6.26 -0.47
CA GLU A 37 25.39 5.97 -1.68
C GLU A 37 24.50 5.62 -2.89
N LYS A 38 24.59 6.42 -3.98
CA LYS A 38 23.82 6.21 -5.22
C LYS A 38 24.42 5.14 -6.13
N SER A 39 25.75 5.02 -6.15
CA SER A 39 26.52 4.00 -6.89
C SER A 39 26.11 2.58 -6.50
N GLN A 40 26.11 2.29 -5.19
CA GLN A 40 25.69 0.98 -4.67
C GLN A 40 24.25 0.63 -5.09
N ARG A 41 23.31 1.58 -4.96
CA ARG A 41 21.92 1.39 -5.40
C ARG A 41 21.81 1.13 -6.90
N ALA A 42 22.59 1.85 -7.71
CA ALA A 42 22.61 1.65 -9.15
C ALA A 42 23.15 0.26 -9.52
N ALA A 43 24.14 -0.25 -8.79
CA ALA A 43 24.65 -1.62 -8.97
C ALA A 43 23.57 -2.67 -8.63
N VAL A 44 22.87 -2.51 -7.50
CA VAL A 44 21.76 -3.40 -7.12
C VAL A 44 20.62 -3.35 -8.16
N ALA A 45 20.24 -2.16 -8.63
CA ALA A 45 19.20 -2.00 -9.64
C ALA A 45 19.55 -2.69 -10.98
N LYS A 46 20.82 -2.68 -11.39
CA LYS A 46 21.27 -3.40 -12.59
C LYS A 46 21.13 -4.91 -12.41
N ARG A 47 21.44 -5.44 -11.22
CA ARG A 47 21.39 -6.87 -10.87
C ARG A 47 19.98 -7.46 -10.76
N LEU A 48 18.92 -6.64 -10.78
CA LEU A 48 17.53 -7.11 -10.67
C LEU A 48 17.11 -8.12 -11.76
N LEU A 49 17.71 -8.04 -12.95
CA LEU A 49 17.45 -8.97 -14.06
C LEU A 49 18.55 -10.00 -14.29
N THR A 50 19.64 -9.93 -13.53
CA THR A 50 20.71 -10.92 -13.66
C THR A 50 20.16 -12.25 -13.12
N PRO A 51 20.04 -13.30 -13.93
CA PRO A 51 19.64 -14.61 -13.44
C PRO A 51 20.68 -15.06 -12.43
N GLY A 52 20.26 -15.45 -11.23
CA GLY A 52 21.11 -16.15 -10.28
C GLY A 52 21.06 -17.66 -10.51
N ASP A 53 21.76 -18.38 -9.64
CA ASP A 53 21.84 -19.85 -9.69
C ASP A 53 20.52 -20.52 -9.24
N CYS A 54 19.68 -19.77 -8.52
CA CYS A 54 18.43 -20.26 -7.95
C CYS A 54 17.22 -19.90 -8.81
N LYS A 55 16.28 -20.85 -8.93
CA LYS A 55 15.00 -20.66 -9.65
C LYS A 55 14.02 -19.85 -8.80
N GLY A 56 14.30 -18.56 -8.64
CA GLY A 56 13.44 -17.62 -7.92
C GLY A 56 13.19 -16.32 -8.70
N VAL A 57 12.36 -15.44 -8.14
CA VAL A 57 12.19 -14.07 -8.63
C VAL A 57 12.63 -13.11 -7.53
N LYS A 58 13.36 -12.06 -7.89
CA LYS A 58 13.76 -11.01 -6.95
C LYS A 58 12.59 -10.10 -6.62
N ILE A 59 12.39 -9.81 -5.35
CA ILE A 59 11.28 -8.97 -4.87
C ILE A 59 11.84 -7.62 -4.44
N VAL A 60 11.20 -6.54 -4.91
CA VAL A 60 11.56 -5.17 -4.52
C VAL A 60 10.49 -4.63 -3.59
N HIS A 61 10.85 -4.37 -2.33
CA HIS A 61 9.96 -3.76 -1.35
C HIS A 61 9.91 -2.24 -1.57
N ARG A 62 9.10 -1.85 -2.54
CA ARG A 62 8.84 -0.46 -2.90
C ARG A 62 7.98 0.26 -1.85
N HIS A 63 8.02 1.59 -1.87
CA HIS A 63 7.06 2.41 -1.13
C HIS A 63 5.64 2.24 -1.69
N VAL A 64 4.65 2.56 -0.85
CA VAL A 64 3.25 2.66 -1.24
C VAL A 64 3.09 3.81 -2.24
N ILE A 65 2.48 3.56 -3.39
CA ILE A 65 2.28 4.58 -4.43
C ILE A 65 0.81 4.94 -4.60
N ASN A 66 0.56 6.02 -5.31
CA ASN A 66 -0.80 6.42 -5.65
C ASN A 66 -1.51 5.28 -6.38
N GLY A 67 -2.75 5.00 -5.96
CA GLY A 67 -3.56 3.94 -6.52
C GLY A 67 -3.40 2.58 -5.84
N ASP A 68 -2.41 2.38 -4.96
CA ASP A 68 -2.38 1.19 -4.10
C ASP A 68 -3.62 1.15 -3.18
N VAL A 69 -3.97 -0.04 -2.69
CA VAL A 69 -5.12 -0.22 -1.78
C VAL A 69 -4.66 -0.34 -0.36
N VAL A 70 -5.36 0.33 0.54
CA VAL A 70 -5.23 0.19 1.99
C VAL A 70 -6.59 -0.06 2.60
N LEU A 71 -6.64 -0.91 3.63
CA LEU A 71 -7.84 -1.10 4.43
C LEU A 71 -7.78 -0.14 5.61
N LEU A 72 -8.79 0.72 5.75
CA LEU A 72 -8.92 1.61 6.90
C LEU A 72 -9.98 1.06 7.84
N ASN A 73 -9.64 1.04 9.13
CA ASN A 73 -10.52 0.64 10.23
C ASN A 73 -10.57 1.74 11.31
N ARG A 74 -11.75 2.02 11.86
CA ARG A 74 -11.93 2.85 13.07
C ARG A 74 -12.45 1.99 14.22
N GLN A 75 -11.74 2.01 15.35
CA GLN A 75 -12.12 1.27 16.56
C GLN A 75 -13.10 2.10 17.41
N PRO A 76 -14.15 1.51 18.01
CA PRO A 76 -14.56 0.10 18.00
C PRO A 76 -15.26 -0.34 16.71
N THR A 77 -14.89 -1.51 16.21
CA THR A 77 -15.41 -2.07 14.95
C THR A 77 -16.78 -2.74 15.19
N LEU A 78 -17.88 -1.97 15.26
CA LEU A 78 -19.20 -2.53 15.60
C LEU A 78 -19.90 -3.24 14.43
N HIS A 79 -19.54 -2.92 13.18
CA HIS A 79 -20.19 -3.44 11.97
C HIS A 79 -19.19 -3.74 10.85
N LYS A 80 -19.57 -4.60 9.88
CA LYS A 80 -18.72 -4.98 8.73
C LYS A 80 -18.28 -3.77 7.89
N SER A 81 -19.10 -2.73 7.82
CA SER A 81 -18.81 -1.46 7.15
C SER A 81 -17.76 -0.59 7.86
N SER A 82 -17.31 -0.99 9.05
CA SER A 82 -16.26 -0.29 9.80
C SER A 82 -14.83 -0.62 9.30
N ILE A 83 -14.67 -1.57 8.37
CA ILE A 83 -13.43 -1.76 7.60
C ILE A 83 -13.72 -1.67 6.10
N MET A 84 -13.03 -0.77 5.41
CA MET A 84 -13.21 -0.59 3.96
C MET A 84 -11.87 -0.33 3.27
N ALA A 85 -11.80 -0.74 2.01
CA ALA A 85 -10.65 -0.53 1.15
C ALA A 85 -10.71 0.84 0.46
N HIS A 86 -9.69 1.65 0.71
CA HIS A 86 -9.47 2.96 0.10
C HIS A 86 -8.31 2.91 -0.88
N ARG A 87 -8.37 3.77 -1.89
CA ARG A 87 -7.24 4.00 -2.80
C ARG A 87 -6.31 5.04 -2.19
N VAL A 88 -5.03 4.69 -2.11
CA VAL A 88 -4.00 5.57 -1.56
C VAL A 88 -3.77 6.75 -2.49
N ARG A 89 -3.73 7.94 -1.90
CA ARG A 89 -3.18 9.14 -2.49
C ARG A 89 -2.17 9.74 -1.52
N VAL A 90 -0.90 9.70 -1.87
CA VAL A 90 0.18 10.22 -1.05
C VAL A 90 0.21 11.74 -1.17
N LEU A 91 -0.01 12.42 -0.05
CA LEU A 91 0.10 13.87 0.10
C LEU A 91 1.43 14.19 0.78
N LYS A 92 2.19 15.15 0.22
CA LYS A 92 3.48 15.57 0.79
C LYS A 92 3.25 16.67 1.83
N GLY A 93 3.86 16.54 3.00
CA GLY A 93 3.82 17.56 4.07
C GLY A 93 2.73 17.35 5.13
N GLU A 94 1.75 16.48 4.87
CA GLU A 94 0.72 16.13 5.83
C GLU A 94 1.25 15.14 6.87
N LYS A 95 0.81 15.29 8.12
CA LYS A 95 1.14 14.38 9.23
C LYS A 95 -0.03 13.48 9.65
N THR A 96 -1.22 13.71 9.09
CA THR A 96 -2.46 13.02 9.44
C THR A 96 -3.06 12.33 8.22
N PHE A 97 -3.90 11.31 8.45
CA PHE A 97 -4.71 10.73 7.38
C PHE A 97 -5.80 11.71 6.97
N ARG A 98 -5.96 11.91 5.66
CA ARG A 98 -7.03 12.72 5.10
C ARG A 98 -8.08 11.82 4.47
N LEU A 99 -9.32 11.92 4.96
CA LEU A 99 -10.46 11.17 4.48
C LEU A 99 -11.52 12.12 3.91
N HIS A 100 -12.27 11.66 2.91
CA HIS A 100 -13.39 12.43 2.35
C HIS A 100 -14.62 12.36 3.27
N TYR A 101 -15.34 13.49 3.43
CA TYR A 101 -16.50 13.62 4.32
C TYR A 101 -17.61 12.57 4.08
N ALA A 102 -17.79 12.13 2.83
CA ALA A 102 -18.79 11.10 2.50
C ALA A 102 -18.58 9.77 3.25
N ASN A 103 -17.34 9.46 3.64
CA ASN A 103 -17.01 8.21 4.34
C ASN A 103 -17.22 8.31 5.86
N CYS A 104 -17.38 9.51 6.41
CA CYS A 104 -17.43 9.75 7.85
C CYS A 104 -18.64 9.11 8.50
N LYS A 105 -19.79 9.09 7.81
CA LYS A 105 -20.99 8.40 8.28
C LYS A 105 -20.75 6.90 8.44
N SER A 106 -20.00 6.28 7.53
CA SER A 106 -19.71 4.84 7.56
C SER A 106 -18.77 4.45 8.71
N TYR A 107 -17.84 5.34 9.07
CA TYR A 107 -16.91 5.16 10.19
C TYR A 107 -17.43 5.74 11.51
N ASN A 108 -18.58 6.43 11.51
CA ASN A 108 -19.08 7.23 12.61
C ASN A 108 -18.03 8.22 13.15
N ALA A 109 -17.27 8.84 12.25
CA ALA A 109 -16.15 9.73 12.56
C ALA A 109 -16.58 11.20 12.53
N ASP A 110 -16.14 11.98 13.52
CA ASP A 110 -16.47 13.41 13.72
C ASP A 110 -15.24 14.34 13.66
N PHE A 111 -14.03 13.78 13.42
CA PHE A 111 -12.78 14.51 13.22
C PHE A 111 -12.34 15.41 14.39
N ASP A 112 -12.69 15.04 15.62
CA ASP A 112 -12.30 15.76 16.84
C ASP A 112 -10.96 15.29 17.45
N GLY A 113 -10.33 14.29 16.83
CA GLY A 113 -9.16 13.59 17.38
C GLY A 113 -9.14 12.08 17.09
N ASP A 114 -10.14 11.58 16.35
CA ASP A 114 -10.24 10.19 15.93
C ASP A 114 -8.96 9.56 15.37
N GLU A 115 -8.65 8.37 15.87
CA GLU A 115 -7.59 7.51 15.36
C GLU A 115 -8.15 6.40 14.46
N MET A 116 -7.45 6.12 13.37
CA MET A 116 -7.79 5.05 12.44
C MET A 116 -6.57 4.19 12.13
N ASN A 117 -6.78 2.88 12.05
CA ASN A 117 -5.76 1.92 11.65
C ASN A 117 -5.75 1.75 10.14
N ALA A 118 -4.55 1.79 9.55
CA ALA A 118 -4.34 1.52 8.13
C ALA A 118 -3.59 0.19 7.95
N HIS A 119 -4.25 -0.78 7.31
CA HIS A 119 -3.65 -2.07 6.98
C HIS A 119 -3.33 -2.12 5.49
N PHE A 120 -2.08 -2.42 5.15
CA PHE A 120 -1.62 -2.50 3.76
C PHE A 120 -1.49 -3.96 3.31
N PRO A 121 -2.38 -4.46 2.42
CA PRO A 121 -2.32 -5.83 1.93
C PRO A 121 -1.03 -6.08 1.12
N GLN A 122 -0.35 -7.20 1.39
CA GLN A 122 0.92 -7.55 0.73
C GLN A 122 0.76 -8.42 -0.53
N ASN A 123 -0.36 -9.15 -0.64
CA ASN A 123 -0.58 -10.12 -1.72
C ASN A 123 -1.55 -9.58 -2.78
N GLU A 124 -1.37 -9.98 -4.04
CA GLU A 124 -2.26 -9.59 -5.14
C GLU A 124 -3.71 -10.07 -4.95
N VAL A 125 -3.90 -11.24 -4.35
CA VAL A 125 -5.23 -11.77 -4.02
C VAL A 125 -5.95 -10.83 -3.06
N ALA A 126 -5.28 -10.42 -1.97
CA ALA A 126 -5.85 -9.49 -0.99
C ALA A 126 -6.07 -8.09 -1.59
N ARG A 127 -5.20 -7.64 -2.51
CA ARG A 127 -5.45 -6.40 -3.28
C ARG A 127 -6.73 -6.52 -4.11
N SER A 128 -6.92 -7.64 -4.80
CA SER A 128 -8.12 -7.91 -5.60
C SER A 128 -9.38 -7.91 -4.73
N GLU A 129 -9.37 -8.56 -3.57
CA GLU A 129 -10.49 -8.55 -2.62
C GLU A 129 -10.78 -7.13 -2.10
N GLY A 130 -9.73 -6.34 -1.85
CA GLY A 130 -9.86 -4.92 -1.50
C GLY A 130 -10.59 -4.13 -2.59
N TYR A 131 -10.22 -4.28 -3.86
CA TYR A 131 -10.89 -3.58 -4.95
C TYR A 131 -12.32 -4.08 -5.21
N ASN A 132 -12.52 -5.39 -5.13
CA ASN A 132 -13.72 -6.03 -5.66
C ASN A 132 -14.76 -6.36 -4.61
N ILE A 133 -14.41 -6.40 -3.31
CA ILE A 133 -15.34 -6.80 -2.25
C ILE A 133 -15.41 -5.70 -1.20
N ALA A 134 -14.27 -5.32 -0.63
CA ALA A 134 -14.21 -4.39 0.49
C ALA A 134 -14.16 -2.90 0.08
N SER A 135 -14.20 -2.59 -1.22
CA SER A 135 -14.10 -1.21 -1.70
C SER A 135 -15.25 -0.35 -1.16
N VAL A 136 -14.92 0.88 -0.75
CA VAL A 136 -15.88 1.88 -0.27
C VAL A 136 -17.07 2.03 -1.24
N CYS A 137 -16.82 2.03 -2.55
CA CYS A 137 -17.88 2.16 -3.56
C CYS A 137 -18.90 1.01 -3.53
N LYS A 138 -18.52 -0.16 -3.00
CA LYS A 138 -19.38 -1.34 -2.86
C LYS A 138 -20.06 -1.44 -1.49
N GLN A 139 -19.76 -0.53 -0.57
CA GLN A 139 -20.32 -0.45 0.78
C GLN A 139 -21.32 0.72 0.92
N TYR A 140 -21.91 1.16 -0.20
CA TYR A 140 -22.86 2.28 -0.20
C TYR A 140 -24.14 1.96 0.58
N LEU A 141 -24.68 0.76 0.42
CA LEU A 141 -25.85 0.28 1.16
C LEU A 141 -25.38 -0.47 2.40
N VAL A 142 -25.79 -0.01 3.58
CA VAL A 142 -25.56 -0.73 4.83
C VAL A 142 -26.50 -1.94 4.91
N PRO A 143 -26.02 -3.13 5.31
CA PRO A 143 -26.85 -4.35 5.37
C PRO A 143 -28.09 -4.24 6.26
N LYS A 144 -28.12 -3.25 7.16
CA LYS A 144 -29.23 -3.00 8.09
C LYS A 144 -30.40 -2.29 7.42
N ASP A 145 -30.15 -1.49 6.38
CA ASP A 145 -31.20 -0.74 5.69
C ASP A 145 -31.82 -1.63 4.61
N ARG A 146 -32.87 -2.36 5.00
CA ARG A 146 -33.80 -2.98 4.04
C ARG A 146 -34.62 -1.87 3.38
N TYR A 147 -34.14 -1.30 2.28
CA TYR A 147 -35.07 -0.79 1.28
C TYR A 147 -35.69 -2.02 0.61
N THR A 148 -36.83 -2.46 1.15
CA THR A 148 -37.74 -3.39 0.47
C THR A 148 -38.18 -2.75 -0.84
N THR A 149 -37.65 -3.23 -1.96
CA THR A 149 -38.41 -3.26 -3.22
C THR A 149 -39.59 -4.20 -3.08
#